data_AF-A0A5R9FXU5-F1
#
_entry.id   AF-A0A5R9FXU5-F1
#
_cell.length_a   1.000
_cell.length_b   1.000
_cell.length_c   1.000
_cell.angle_alpha   90.00
_cell.angle_beta   90.00
_cell.angle_gamma   90.00
#
_symmetry.space_group_name_H-M   'P 1'
#
loop_
_entity.id
_entity.type
_entity.pdbx_description
1 polymer ?
#
loop_
_entity_poly.entity_id
_entity_poly.type
_entity_poly.pdbx_seq_one_letter_code
_entity_poly.pdbx_strand_id
1 'polypeptide(L)'
;MFRTRSRLIALPLAAAAVSLGFAGYQAAAAEPVSTRGLPAPCLEDADTLVGDLDGDAHVDKVNNPWLSGTKMTVQWGNGDGTYSDPVSVASLVGAKKGEVTTAAVADFQGDGTLDLVVNVVEPSSVDDPSTPRISEYRPGPLDRGGLGSADALQTDIGEAQQLRIADYNKDERPDLAVLANTGDGVRERTVRLTEADGTPGANDADANNEYGEVGTPADLPSMPSDGWKQFYASCS
;
A
#
# COMPACT_ATOMS: atom_id res chain seq x y z
N MET A 1 70.43 47.54 -44.68
CA MET A 1 69.30 47.54 -45.62
C MET A 1 69.35 46.22 -46.40
N PHE A 2 68.21 45.56 -46.58
CA PHE A 2 67.97 44.28 -47.30
C PHE A 2 67.92 42.95 -46.49
N ARG A 3 66.69 42.43 -46.52
CA ARG A 3 66.08 41.13 -46.22
C ARG A 3 66.92 39.85 -46.38
N THR A 4 66.60 38.89 -45.52
CA THR A 4 66.47 37.47 -45.91
C THR A 4 65.30 36.82 -45.17
N ARG A 5 64.44 36.11 -45.92
CA ARG A 5 63.27 35.36 -45.42
C ARG A 5 63.70 33.93 -45.07
N SER A 6 63.23 33.39 -43.95
CA SER A 6 63.22 31.93 -43.71
C SER A 6 61.84 31.48 -43.27
N ARG A 7 61.26 30.55 -44.04
CA ARG A 7 60.03 29.81 -43.76
C ARG A 7 60.42 28.55 -42.97
N LEU A 8 59.68 28.22 -41.92
CA LEU A 8 59.65 26.87 -41.36
C LEU A 8 58.21 26.38 -41.29
N ILE A 9 58.06 25.12 -41.67
CA ILE A 9 56.85 24.39 -42.03
C ILE A 9 56.28 23.73 -40.77
N ALA A 10 55.00 23.91 -40.50
CA ALA A 10 54.28 23.19 -39.44
C ALA A 10 53.64 21.92 -40.03
N LEU A 11 53.97 20.77 -39.47
CA LEU A 11 53.29 19.49 -39.70
C LEU A 11 52.01 19.45 -38.86
N PRO A 12 50.83 19.09 -39.40
CA PRO A 12 49.65 18.87 -38.59
C PRO A 12 49.66 17.46 -37.97
N LEU A 13 49.41 17.40 -36.67
CA LEU A 13 49.01 16.19 -35.96
C LEU A 13 47.62 15.76 -36.46
N ALA A 14 47.53 14.55 -37.04
CA ALA A 14 46.26 13.93 -37.36
C ALA A 14 45.63 13.35 -36.09
N ALA A 15 44.48 13.89 -35.68
CA ALA A 15 43.63 13.29 -34.67
C ALA A 15 42.68 12.29 -35.37
N ALA A 16 42.82 11.00 -35.04
CA ALA A 16 41.87 9.98 -35.45
C ALA A 16 40.64 10.04 -34.54
N ALA A 17 39.49 10.41 -35.10
CA ALA A 17 38.20 10.33 -34.43
C ALA A 17 37.67 8.90 -34.51
N VAL A 18 37.50 8.23 -33.37
CA VAL A 18 36.79 6.96 -33.26
C VAL A 18 35.29 7.27 -33.23
N SER A 19 34.55 6.87 -34.25
CA SER A 19 33.10 6.95 -34.28
C SER A 19 32.49 5.78 -33.50
N LEU A 20 31.96 6.05 -32.30
CA LEU A 20 31.08 5.14 -31.57
C LEU A 20 29.68 5.23 -32.19
N GLY A 21 29.24 4.14 -32.84
CA GLY A 21 27.87 4.00 -33.30
C GLY A 21 26.96 3.73 -32.10
N PHE A 22 26.10 4.69 -31.74
CA PHE A 22 24.99 4.44 -30.84
C PHE A 22 23.91 3.71 -31.62
N ALA A 23 23.73 2.42 -31.35
CA ALA A 23 22.52 1.72 -31.69
C ALA A 23 21.38 2.34 -30.86
N GLY A 24 20.50 3.10 -31.52
CA GLY A 24 19.31 3.65 -30.90
C GLY A 24 18.36 2.52 -30.53
N TYR A 25 18.39 2.09 -29.27
CA TYR A 25 17.23 1.50 -28.66
C TYR A 25 16.21 2.63 -28.47
N GLN A 26 15.20 2.69 -29.34
CA GLN A 26 13.95 3.32 -28.95
C GLN A 26 13.36 2.44 -27.84
N ALA A 27 13.63 2.81 -26.59
CA ALA A 27 12.70 2.46 -25.53
C ALA A 27 11.37 3.10 -25.94
N ALA A 28 10.39 2.27 -26.31
CA ALA A 28 9.02 2.71 -26.33
C ALA A 28 8.73 3.20 -24.91
N ALA A 29 8.71 4.52 -24.72
CA ALA A 29 8.14 5.09 -23.51
C ALA A 29 6.71 4.57 -23.47
N ALA A 30 6.40 3.76 -22.45
CA ALA A 30 5.01 3.47 -22.15
C ALA A 30 4.34 4.84 -21.99
N GLU A 31 3.35 5.11 -22.84
CA GLU A 31 2.47 6.27 -22.66
C GLU A 31 1.91 6.18 -21.23
N PRO A 32 1.84 7.28 -20.46
CA PRO A 32 1.16 7.23 -19.18
C PRO A 32 -0.27 6.76 -19.44
N VAL A 33 -0.64 5.63 -18.84
CA VAL A 33 -2.03 5.18 -18.85
C VAL A 33 -2.84 6.31 -18.23
N SER A 34 -3.64 6.97 -19.06
CA SER A 34 -4.53 8.02 -18.63
C SER A 34 -5.59 7.39 -17.72
N THR A 35 -5.48 7.59 -16.40
CA THR A 35 -6.46 7.22 -15.36
C THR A 35 -7.85 7.87 -15.54
N ARG A 36 -8.03 8.64 -16.61
CA ARG A 36 -9.26 9.33 -16.99
C ARG A 36 -10.30 8.32 -17.50
N GLY A 37 -10.94 7.58 -16.60
CA GLY A 37 -12.11 6.78 -16.92
C GLY A 37 -12.50 5.67 -15.94
N LEU A 38 -11.67 5.34 -14.96
CA LEU A 38 -12.04 4.32 -13.98
C LEU A 38 -13.05 4.89 -12.97
N PRO A 39 -14.09 4.12 -12.61
CA PRO A 39 -14.95 4.51 -11.51
C PRO A 39 -14.09 4.54 -10.24
N ALA A 40 -14.17 5.65 -9.51
CA ALA A 40 -13.59 5.72 -8.17
C ALA A 40 -14.12 4.57 -7.31
N PRO A 41 -13.33 4.03 -6.37
CA PRO A 41 -13.80 2.96 -5.52
C PRO A 41 -15.10 3.34 -4.80
N CYS A 42 -16.01 2.39 -4.64
CA CYS A 42 -17.33 2.62 -4.07
C CYS A 42 -17.83 1.42 -3.26
N LEU A 43 -18.84 1.65 -2.43
CA LEU A 43 -19.45 0.65 -1.58
C LEU A 43 -20.57 -0.06 -2.32
N GLU A 44 -20.38 -1.35 -2.61
CA GLU A 44 -21.47 -2.18 -3.13
C GLU A 44 -22.48 -2.48 -2.02
N ASP A 45 -22.01 -2.77 -0.81
CA ASP A 45 -22.83 -2.99 0.37
C ASP A 45 -22.10 -2.63 1.68
N ALA A 46 -22.50 -3.22 2.81
CA ALA A 46 -21.96 -2.89 4.13
C ALA A 46 -20.55 -3.44 4.39
N ASP A 47 -20.13 -4.48 3.68
CA ASP A 47 -18.83 -5.13 3.85
C ASP A 47 -18.11 -5.41 2.53
N THR A 48 -18.60 -4.90 1.41
CA THR A 48 -17.99 -5.03 0.08
C THR A 48 -17.63 -3.68 -0.50
N LEU A 49 -16.34 -3.53 -0.80
CA LEU A 49 -15.79 -2.42 -1.59
C LEU A 49 -15.50 -2.91 -3.00
N VAL A 50 -15.76 -2.07 -3.99
CA VAL A 50 -15.38 -2.33 -5.37
C VAL A 50 -14.53 -1.20 -5.90
N GLY A 51 -13.57 -1.53 -6.75
CA GLY A 51 -12.58 -0.60 -7.32
C GLY A 51 -11.56 -1.37 -8.12
N ASP A 52 -10.72 -0.67 -8.88
CA ASP A 52 -9.59 -1.30 -9.58
C ASP A 52 -8.45 -1.52 -8.57
N LEU A 53 -8.11 -2.78 -8.31
CA LEU A 53 -7.07 -3.15 -7.34
C LEU A 53 -5.74 -3.43 -8.03
N ASP A 54 -5.74 -3.91 -9.28
CA ASP A 54 -4.54 -4.36 -10.00
C ASP A 54 -4.17 -3.50 -11.22
N GLY A 55 -4.91 -2.42 -11.47
CA GLY A 55 -4.66 -1.46 -12.52
C GLY A 55 -5.00 -1.98 -13.91
N ASP A 56 -5.78 -3.06 -14.03
CA ASP A 56 -6.15 -3.65 -15.32
C ASP A 56 -7.38 -3.00 -15.96
N ALA A 57 -7.95 -1.98 -15.32
CA ALA A 57 -9.15 -1.25 -15.72
C ALA A 57 -10.46 -2.02 -15.58
N HIS A 58 -10.47 -3.16 -14.89
CA HIS A 58 -11.68 -3.86 -14.49
C HIS A 58 -11.98 -3.61 -13.01
N VAL A 59 -13.27 -3.59 -12.68
CA VAL A 59 -13.70 -3.42 -11.29
C VAL A 59 -13.49 -4.74 -10.55
N ASP A 60 -12.68 -4.73 -9.51
CA ASP A 60 -12.47 -5.82 -8.56
C ASP A 60 -13.39 -5.67 -7.33
N LYS A 61 -13.52 -6.76 -6.57
CA LYS A 61 -14.29 -6.79 -5.31
C LYS A 61 -13.39 -7.17 -4.14
N VAL A 62 -13.44 -6.38 -3.07
CA VAL A 62 -12.82 -6.68 -1.79
C VAL A 62 -13.92 -6.85 -0.75
N ASN A 63 -14.00 -8.05 -0.16
CA ASN A 63 -14.94 -8.33 0.94
C ASN A 63 -14.23 -8.21 2.27
N ASN A 64 -14.93 -7.68 3.27
CA ASN A 64 -14.43 -7.34 4.59
C ASN A 64 -13.13 -6.49 4.55
N PRO A 65 -13.10 -5.34 3.83
CA PRO A 65 -11.87 -4.54 3.70
C PRO A 65 -11.46 -3.82 5.00
N TRP A 66 -12.37 -3.75 5.99
CA TRP A 66 -12.25 -2.81 7.12
C TRP A 66 -12.63 -3.35 8.52
N LEU A 67 -13.16 -4.58 8.69
CA LEU A 67 -13.68 -5.01 10.01
C LEU A 67 -12.58 -5.55 10.93
N SER A 68 -12.28 -6.84 10.84
CA SER A 68 -11.23 -7.46 11.65
C SER A 68 -9.89 -7.50 10.92
N GLY A 69 -9.90 -7.24 9.60
CA GLY A 69 -8.79 -7.54 8.70
C GLY A 69 -8.49 -9.04 8.54
N THR A 70 -9.13 -9.90 9.34
CA THR A 70 -9.02 -11.35 9.27
C THR A 70 -10.17 -11.88 8.41
N LYS A 71 -9.87 -12.70 7.40
CA LYS A 71 -10.81 -13.25 6.39
C LYS A 71 -11.16 -12.34 5.20
N MET A 72 -10.39 -11.27 4.96
CA MET A 72 -10.54 -10.49 3.73
C MET A 72 -10.36 -11.38 2.49
N THR A 73 -11.21 -11.21 1.49
CA THR A 73 -11.10 -11.89 0.19
C THR A 73 -11.14 -10.88 -0.95
N VAL A 74 -10.47 -11.24 -2.04
CA VAL A 74 -10.46 -10.50 -3.30
C VAL A 74 -11.12 -11.36 -4.37
N GLN A 75 -11.95 -10.74 -5.22
CA GLN A 75 -12.45 -11.34 -6.45
C GLN A 75 -12.07 -10.43 -7.62
N TRP A 76 -11.29 -10.98 -8.54
CA TRP A 76 -10.79 -10.24 -9.70
C TRP A 76 -11.88 -10.05 -10.76
N GLY A 77 -12.02 -8.84 -11.28
CA GLY A 77 -12.93 -8.50 -12.36
C GLY A 77 -12.49 -9.11 -13.70
N ASN A 78 -13.44 -9.65 -14.46
CA ASN A 78 -13.18 -10.21 -15.79
C ASN A 78 -13.45 -9.19 -16.92
N GLY A 79 -13.88 -7.97 -16.59
CA GLY A 79 -14.20 -6.90 -17.54
C GLY A 79 -15.57 -7.00 -18.23
N ASP A 80 -16.28 -8.13 -18.06
CA ASP A 80 -17.62 -8.36 -18.60
C ASP A 80 -18.73 -8.25 -17.54
N GLY A 81 -18.40 -7.73 -16.36
CA GLY A 81 -19.29 -7.64 -15.19
C GLY A 81 -19.33 -8.93 -14.35
N THR A 82 -18.54 -9.94 -14.69
CA THR A 82 -18.35 -11.14 -13.86
C THR A 82 -17.04 -11.07 -13.06
N TYR A 83 -16.96 -11.91 -12.04
CA TYR A 83 -15.81 -12.00 -11.13
C TYR A 83 -15.27 -13.43 -11.09
N SER A 84 -13.97 -13.55 -10.87
CA SER A 84 -13.34 -14.82 -10.50
C SER A 84 -13.78 -15.30 -9.11
N ASP A 85 -13.51 -16.57 -8.80
CA ASP A 85 -13.76 -17.12 -7.46
C ASP A 85 -13.02 -16.31 -6.37
N PRO A 86 -13.61 -16.14 -5.17
CA PRO A 86 -12.95 -15.42 -4.09
C PRO A 86 -11.65 -16.09 -3.65
N VAL A 87 -10.58 -15.31 -3.59
CA VAL A 87 -9.28 -15.73 -3.06
C VAL A 87 -9.02 -15.00 -1.74
N SER A 88 -8.61 -15.72 -0.71
CA SER A 88 -8.29 -15.08 0.58
C SER A 88 -6.98 -14.29 0.50
N VAL A 89 -6.97 -13.11 1.10
CA VAL A 89 -5.75 -12.29 1.23
C VAL A 89 -4.64 -13.08 1.92
N ALA A 90 -4.97 -13.86 2.96
CA ALA A 90 -4.03 -14.75 3.63
C ALA A 90 -3.34 -15.73 2.67
N SER A 91 -4.07 -16.29 1.70
CA SER A 91 -3.47 -17.18 0.70
C SER A 91 -2.57 -16.41 -0.27
N LEU A 92 -3.01 -15.24 -0.73
CA LEU A 92 -2.26 -14.41 -1.68
C LEU A 92 -0.92 -13.96 -1.09
N VAL A 93 -0.91 -13.49 0.16
CA VAL A 93 0.32 -13.05 0.84
C VAL A 93 1.17 -14.20 1.42
N GLY A 94 0.78 -15.45 1.13
CA GLY A 94 1.52 -16.64 1.52
C GLY A 94 1.56 -16.89 3.03
N ALA A 95 0.45 -16.65 3.74
CA ALA A 95 0.33 -16.96 5.15
C ALA A 95 0.50 -18.46 5.42
N LYS A 96 1.26 -18.79 6.46
CA LYS A 96 1.58 -20.16 6.88
C LYS A 96 0.61 -20.63 7.94
N LYS A 97 0.58 -21.95 8.17
CA LYS A 97 -0.20 -22.53 9.27
C LYS A 97 0.25 -21.95 10.61
N GLY A 98 -0.69 -21.40 11.38
CA GLY A 98 -0.42 -20.75 12.66
C GLY A 98 -0.32 -19.23 12.56
N GLU A 99 -0.08 -18.69 11.36
CA GLU A 99 -0.09 -17.25 11.13
C GLU A 99 -1.53 -16.72 11.02
N VAL A 100 -1.72 -15.51 11.54
CA VAL A 100 -2.90 -14.69 11.36
C VAL A 100 -2.55 -13.56 10.41
N THR A 101 -3.37 -13.39 9.37
CA THR A 101 -3.30 -12.25 8.47
C THR A 101 -4.36 -11.24 8.87
N THR A 102 -3.91 -10.02 9.17
CA THR A 102 -4.77 -8.84 9.25
C THR A 102 -4.45 -7.92 8.08
N ALA A 103 -5.47 -7.30 7.51
CA ALA A 103 -5.32 -6.38 6.41
C ALA A 103 -6.36 -5.26 6.50
N ALA A 104 -6.04 -4.12 5.92
CA ALA A 104 -6.98 -3.04 5.65
C ALA A 104 -6.70 -2.53 4.24
N VAL A 105 -7.76 -2.27 3.48
CA VAL A 105 -7.67 -1.63 2.17
C VAL A 105 -8.14 -0.19 2.32
N ALA A 106 -7.58 0.76 1.57
CA ALA A 106 -8.15 2.09 1.35
C ALA A 106 -7.43 2.76 0.17
N ASP A 107 -7.95 3.87 -0.35
CA ASP A 107 -7.23 4.75 -1.27
C ASP A 107 -6.52 5.81 -0.42
N PHE A 108 -5.35 5.49 0.12
CA PHE A 108 -4.65 6.40 1.02
C PHE A 108 -3.99 7.56 0.26
N GLN A 109 -3.59 7.31 -1.00
CA GLN A 109 -2.97 8.29 -1.90
C GLN A 109 -3.98 9.26 -2.53
N GLY A 110 -5.27 8.90 -2.56
CA GLY A 110 -6.32 9.67 -3.22
C GLY A 110 -6.21 9.65 -4.74
N ASP A 111 -5.57 8.63 -5.32
CA ASP A 111 -5.32 8.52 -6.76
C ASP A 111 -6.39 7.72 -7.52
N GLY A 112 -7.36 7.15 -6.79
CA GLY A 112 -8.44 6.33 -7.30
C GLY A 112 -8.12 4.84 -7.37
N THR A 113 -6.92 4.42 -6.99
CA THR A 113 -6.50 3.01 -6.88
C THR A 113 -6.53 2.59 -5.42
N LEU A 114 -6.90 1.34 -5.15
CA LEU A 114 -6.92 0.83 -3.79
C LEU A 114 -5.53 0.35 -3.37
N ASP A 115 -5.11 0.78 -2.19
CA ASP A 115 -3.89 0.34 -1.50
C ASP A 115 -4.22 -0.74 -0.46
N LEU A 116 -3.16 -1.37 0.06
CA LEU A 116 -3.27 -2.41 1.09
C LEU A 116 -2.27 -2.19 2.22
N VAL A 117 -2.75 -2.14 3.46
CA VAL A 117 -1.94 -2.42 4.64
C VAL A 117 -2.13 -3.87 5.02
N VAL A 118 -1.05 -4.64 5.15
CA VAL A 118 -1.09 -6.06 5.51
C VAL A 118 -0.07 -6.41 6.59
N ASN A 119 -0.53 -7.18 7.57
CA ASN A 119 0.27 -7.72 8.65
C ASN A 119 0.05 -9.24 8.76
N VAL A 120 1.15 -9.99 8.83
CA VAL A 120 1.13 -11.45 8.96
C VAL A 120 2.05 -11.86 10.10
N VAL A 121 1.46 -12.43 11.15
CA VAL A 121 2.18 -12.77 12.39
C VAL A 121 1.72 -14.12 12.90
N GLU A 122 2.64 -14.90 13.47
CA GLU A 122 2.29 -16.06 14.31
C GLU A 122 2.06 -15.53 15.73
N PRO A 123 0.81 -15.44 16.23
CA PRO A 123 0.53 -14.76 17.49
C PRO A 123 1.19 -15.46 18.67
N SER A 124 1.73 -14.67 19.59
CA SER A 124 2.30 -15.17 20.84
C SER A 124 1.22 -15.50 21.88
N SER A 125 1.62 -16.21 22.94
CA SER A 125 0.79 -16.40 24.13
C SER A 125 0.81 -15.15 25.03
N VAL A 126 0.26 -14.03 24.54
CA VAL A 126 -0.08 -12.80 25.28
C VAL A 126 1.06 -12.02 25.95
N ASP A 127 2.04 -12.66 26.57
CA ASP A 127 3.06 -12.01 27.42
C ASP A 127 4.19 -11.36 26.62
N ASP A 128 4.70 -12.01 25.58
CA ASP A 128 5.79 -11.51 24.73
C ASP A 128 5.31 -11.40 23.28
N PRO A 129 5.06 -10.20 22.72
CA PRO A 129 4.50 -10.07 21.38
C PRO A 129 5.48 -10.58 20.32
N SER A 130 4.94 -11.33 19.36
CA SER A 130 5.69 -11.82 18.20
C SER A 130 6.00 -10.68 17.23
N THR A 131 7.13 -10.79 16.55
CA THR A 131 7.42 -9.93 15.40
C THR A 131 6.67 -10.45 14.17
N PRO A 132 5.92 -9.60 13.45
CA PRO A 132 5.28 -10.02 12.21
C PRO A 132 6.31 -10.37 11.14
N ARG A 133 5.99 -11.38 10.33
CA ARG A 133 6.78 -11.76 9.15
C ARG A 133 6.57 -10.79 7.99
N ILE A 134 5.35 -10.26 7.86
CA ILE A 134 4.99 -9.21 6.90
C ILE A 134 4.36 -8.09 7.71
N SER A 135 4.86 -6.87 7.55
CA SER A 135 4.23 -5.66 8.08
C SER A 135 4.45 -4.54 7.07
N GLU A 136 3.49 -4.36 6.17
CA GLU A 136 3.69 -3.56 4.97
C GLU A 136 2.49 -2.69 4.64
N TYR A 137 2.76 -1.48 4.18
CA TYR A 137 1.85 -0.69 3.35
C TYR A 137 2.26 -0.91 1.89
N ARG A 138 1.27 -1.16 1.04
CA ARG A 138 1.45 -1.49 -0.37
C ARG A 138 0.54 -0.57 -1.18
N PRO A 139 1.09 0.51 -1.76
CA PRO A 139 0.30 1.37 -2.63
C PRO A 139 -0.11 0.61 -3.89
N GLY A 140 -1.31 0.89 -4.39
CA GLY A 140 -1.82 0.33 -5.63
C GLY A 140 -1.04 0.84 -6.86
N PRO A 141 -1.18 0.16 -8.02
CA PRO A 141 -1.89 -1.10 -8.21
C PRO A 141 -1.15 -2.31 -7.62
N LEU A 142 -1.91 -3.33 -7.21
CA LEU A 142 -1.40 -4.55 -6.57
C LEU A 142 -1.35 -5.73 -7.54
N ASP A 143 -0.30 -6.55 -7.46
CA ASP A 143 -0.21 -7.74 -8.32
C ASP A 143 -1.21 -8.84 -7.92
N ARG A 144 -1.82 -9.51 -8.91
CA ARG A 144 -2.78 -10.61 -8.66
C ARG A 144 -2.18 -11.84 -7.97
N GLY A 145 -0.87 -12.05 -8.08
CA GLY A 145 -0.19 -13.26 -7.62
C GLY A 145 0.05 -13.28 -6.11
N GLY A 146 0.24 -12.10 -5.50
CA GLY A 146 0.56 -11.98 -4.08
C GLY A 146 0.21 -10.65 -3.42
N LEU A 147 -0.58 -9.80 -4.09
CA LEU A 147 -0.95 -8.45 -3.64
C LEU A 147 0.27 -7.58 -3.33
N GLY A 148 1.39 -7.79 -4.02
CA GLY A 148 2.60 -7.01 -3.91
C GLY A 148 2.49 -5.70 -4.68
N SER A 149 3.34 -4.75 -4.29
CA SER A 149 3.48 -3.44 -4.91
C SER A 149 4.96 -3.15 -5.12
N ALA A 150 5.29 -2.43 -6.19
CA ALA A 150 6.66 -2.01 -6.48
C ALA A 150 7.19 -1.03 -5.44
N ASP A 151 6.30 -0.26 -4.82
CA ASP A 151 6.61 0.80 -3.86
C ASP A 151 6.19 0.42 -2.43
N ALA A 152 6.12 -0.89 -2.14
CA ALA A 152 5.78 -1.38 -0.81
C ALA A 152 6.76 -0.86 0.26
N LEU A 153 6.20 -0.37 1.37
CA LEU A 153 6.92 0.18 2.51
C LEU A 153 6.72 -0.69 3.74
N GLN A 154 7.78 -0.93 4.50
CA GLN A 154 7.67 -1.59 5.80
C GLN A 154 7.01 -0.65 6.81
N THR A 155 6.12 -1.19 7.63
CA THR A 155 5.47 -0.46 8.73
C THR A 155 6.00 -0.95 10.07
N ASP A 156 5.77 -0.17 11.12
CA ASP A 156 6.14 -0.52 12.50
C ASP A 156 5.02 -1.26 13.26
N ILE A 157 4.00 -1.74 12.53
CA ILE A 157 2.87 -2.45 13.12
C ILE A 157 3.39 -3.76 13.75
N GLY A 158 3.09 -3.97 15.03
CA GLY A 158 3.51 -5.15 15.78
C GLY A 158 2.62 -6.38 15.55
N GLU A 159 2.37 -7.13 16.62
CA GLU A 159 1.43 -8.26 16.61
C GLU A 159 -0.03 -7.76 16.54
N ALA A 160 -0.46 -7.35 15.35
CA ALA A 160 -1.79 -6.82 15.11
C ALA A 160 -2.85 -7.93 15.19
N GLN A 161 -3.91 -7.66 15.95
CA GLN A 161 -5.11 -8.48 16.05
C GLN A 161 -6.24 -7.96 15.15
N GLN A 162 -6.31 -6.64 14.97
CA GLN A 162 -7.24 -5.98 14.05
C GLN A 162 -6.60 -4.74 13.43
N LEU A 163 -6.91 -4.48 12.17
CA LEU A 163 -6.62 -3.26 11.44
C LEU A 163 -7.95 -2.66 10.95
N ARG A 164 -8.15 -1.36 11.12
CA ARG A 164 -9.35 -0.66 10.65
C ARG A 164 -9.05 0.73 10.13
N ILE A 165 -9.86 1.16 9.17
CA ILE A 165 -9.80 2.50 8.59
C ILE A 165 -10.73 3.46 9.33
N ALA A 166 -10.24 4.67 9.61
CA ALA A 166 -10.98 5.76 10.25
C ALA A 166 -10.49 7.13 9.77
N ASP A 167 -11.13 8.20 10.23
CA ASP A 167 -10.65 9.57 10.08
C ASP A 167 -10.52 10.15 11.50
N TYR A 168 -9.33 10.11 12.07
CA TYR A 168 -9.12 10.54 13.46
C TYR A 168 -8.92 12.05 13.54
N ASN A 169 -8.17 12.63 12.60
CA ASN A 169 -7.78 14.04 12.64
C ASN A 169 -8.65 14.95 11.73
N LYS A 170 -9.62 14.39 11.00
CA LYS A 170 -10.56 15.10 10.12
C LYS A 170 -9.89 15.79 8.94
N ASP A 171 -8.86 15.16 8.38
CA ASP A 171 -8.11 15.68 7.23
C ASP A 171 -8.53 15.08 5.89
N GLU A 172 -9.60 14.28 5.89
CA GLU A 172 -10.15 13.56 4.72
C GLU A 172 -9.19 12.51 4.12
N ARG A 173 -8.08 12.17 4.80
CA ARG A 173 -7.26 11.00 4.47
C ARG A 173 -7.67 9.80 5.34
N PRO A 174 -7.71 8.59 4.77
CA PRO A 174 -7.90 7.38 5.56
C PRO A 174 -6.76 7.19 6.57
N ASP A 175 -7.05 7.20 7.87
CA ASP A 175 -6.12 6.83 8.94
C ASP A 175 -6.28 5.35 9.31
N LEU A 176 -5.26 4.79 9.96
CA LEU A 176 -5.25 3.39 10.38
C LEU A 176 -5.31 3.25 11.90
N ALA A 177 -6.35 2.57 12.40
CA ALA A 177 -6.42 2.05 13.76
C ALA A 177 -5.80 0.64 13.82
N VAL A 178 -4.90 0.42 14.78
CA VAL A 178 -4.20 -0.84 14.99
C VAL A 178 -4.49 -1.34 16.40
N LEU A 179 -5.24 -2.44 16.53
CA LEU A 179 -5.34 -3.16 17.79
C LEU A 179 -4.25 -4.23 17.84
N ALA A 180 -3.32 -4.13 18.77
CA ALA A 180 -2.18 -5.04 18.88
C ALA A 180 -2.02 -5.64 20.29
N ASN A 181 -1.36 -6.80 20.32
CA ASN A 181 -0.75 -7.32 21.54
C ASN A 181 0.60 -6.61 21.75
N THR A 182 0.78 -5.96 22.88
CA THR A 182 2.02 -5.23 23.23
C THR A 182 2.82 -5.93 24.34
N GLY A 183 2.35 -7.08 24.81
CA GLY A 183 2.97 -7.85 25.89
C GLY A 183 2.38 -7.58 27.27
N ASP A 184 2.82 -8.35 28.27
CA ASP A 184 2.44 -8.23 29.68
C ASP A 184 0.91 -8.22 29.94
N GLY A 185 0.13 -8.89 29.09
CA GLY A 185 -1.33 -8.89 29.20
C GLY A 185 -2.00 -7.59 28.74
N VAL A 186 -1.27 -6.73 28.02
CA VAL A 186 -1.77 -5.45 27.51
C VAL A 186 -2.27 -5.59 26.08
N ARG A 187 -3.37 -4.90 25.79
CA ARG A 187 -3.90 -4.70 24.44
C ARG A 187 -3.97 -3.21 24.19
N GLU A 188 -3.47 -2.77 23.05
CA GLU A 188 -3.45 -1.35 22.74
C GLU A 188 -4.05 -1.11 21.37
N ARG A 189 -5.00 -0.17 21.29
CA ARG A 189 -5.36 0.49 20.05
C ARG A 189 -4.42 1.68 19.89
N THR A 190 -3.55 1.61 18.90
CA THR A 190 -2.75 2.74 18.43
C THR A 190 -3.30 3.28 17.10
N VAL A 191 -2.92 4.50 16.74
CA VAL A 191 -3.34 5.16 15.50
C VAL A 191 -2.11 5.45 14.65
N ARG A 192 -2.21 5.26 13.34
CA ARG A 192 -1.28 5.79 12.34
C ARG A 192 -2.04 6.84 11.55
N LEU A 193 -1.69 8.10 11.78
CA LEU A 193 -2.22 9.20 10.97
C LEU A 193 -1.56 9.16 9.60
N THR A 194 -2.34 9.31 8.54
CA THR A 194 -1.81 9.23 7.18
C THR A 194 -1.14 10.54 6.78
N GLU A 195 0.11 10.42 6.33
CA GLU A 195 0.94 11.53 5.91
C GLU A 195 0.39 12.20 4.65
N ALA A 196 0.89 13.40 4.35
CA ALA A 196 0.42 14.17 3.19
C ALA A 196 0.68 13.47 1.84
N ASP A 197 1.59 12.50 1.81
CA ASP A 197 1.92 11.67 0.65
C ASP A 197 1.17 10.33 0.65
N GLY A 198 0.08 10.20 1.41
CA GLY A 198 -0.75 9.00 1.45
C GLY A 198 -0.14 7.81 2.19
N THR A 199 1.06 7.92 2.73
CA THR A 199 1.66 6.82 3.49
C THR A 199 1.06 6.79 4.91
N PRO A 200 0.60 5.63 5.43
CA PRO A 200 0.29 5.51 6.86
C PRO A 200 1.52 5.88 7.69
N GLY A 201 1.37 6.85 8.58
CA GLY A 201 2.48 7.38 9.39
C GLY A 201 3.07 6.35 10.35
N ALA A 202 4.10 6.76 11.08
CA ALA A 202 4.70 5.94 12.13
C ALA A 202 3.83 5.92 13.41
N ASN A 203 4.18 5.05 14.35
CA ASN A 203 3.60 5.07 15.68
C ASN A 203 3.95 6.37 16.40
N ASP A 204 2.97 7.25 16.60
CA ASP A 204 3.16 8.56 17.21
C ASP A 204 2.51 8.65 18.60
N ALA A 205 3.27 9.16 19.57
CA ALA A 205 2.83 9.22 20.96
C ALA A 205 1.71 10.25 21.16
N ASP A 206 1.73 11.37 20.45
CA ASP A 206 0.72 12.41 20.61
C ASP A 206 -0.62 11.92 20.02
N ALA A 207 -0.60 11.31 18.85
CA ALA A 207 -1.77 10.66 18.25
C ALA A 207 -2.33 9.55 19.15
N ASN A 208 -1.47 8.70 19.73
CA ASN A 208 -1.92 7.64 20.63
C ASN A 208 -2.48 8.18 21.96
N ASN A 209 -1.95 9.28 22.48
CA ASN A 209 -2.50 9.91 23.68
C ASN A 209 -3.89 10.52 23.41
N GLU A 210 -4.12 11.03 22.21
CA GLU A 210 -5.40 11.64 21.84
C GLU A 210 -6.46 10.61 21.43
N TYR A 211 -6.07 9.62 20.63
CA TYR A 211 -7.00 8.69 19.96
C TYR A 211 -6.82 7.23 20.35
N GLY A 212 -5.71 6.87 20.99
CA GLY A 212 -5.40 5.51 21.40
C GLY A 212 -6.23 5.07 22.61
N GLU A 213 -6.16 3.77 22.91
CA GLU A 213 -6.81 3.19 24.08
C GLU A 213 -6.05 1.93 24.52
N VAL A 214 -5.88 1.78 25.83
CA VAL A 214 -5.22 0.62 26.45
C VAL A 214 -6.27 -0.23 27.14
N GLY A 215 -6.19 -1.55 26.96
CA GLY A 215 -7.07 -2.53 27.55
C GLY A 215 -6.36 -3.85 27.82
N THR A 216 -7.15 -4.92 27.97
CA THR A 216 -6.68 -6.26 28.34
C THR A 216 -7.31 -7.30 27.41
N PRO A 217 -6.83 -8.57 27.41
CA PRO A 217 -7.48 -9.64 26.67
C PRO A 217 -8.97 -9.85 27.00
N ALA A 218 -9.41 -9.50 28.22
CA ALA A 218 -10.80 -9.64 28.66
C ALA A 218 -11.67 -8.42 28.33
N ASP A 219 -11.04 -7.26 28.13
CA ASP A 219 -11.69 -5.98 27.86
C ASP A 219 -10.85 -5.23 26.82
N LEU A 220 -11.13 -5.53 25.55
CA LEU A 220 -10.37 -5.00 24.44
C LEU A 220 -10.72 -3.52 24.22
N PRO A 221 -9.72 -2.68 23.86
CA PRO A 221 -9.97 -1.36 23.31
C PRO A 221 -11.05 -1.41 22.24
N SER A 222 -11.94 -0.42 22.25
CA SER A 222 -12.95 -0.28 21.20
C SER A 222 -12.27 -0.09 19.84
N MET A 223 -12.89 -0.49 18.74
CA MET A 223 -12.34 -0.27 17.40
C MET A 223 -13.37 0.45 16.53
N PRO A 224 -12.96 1.39 15.65
CA PRO A 224 -13.88 2.16 14.83
C PRO A 224 -14.71 1.24 13.93
N SER A 225 -16.04 1.35 13.94
CA SER A 225 -16.91 0.42 13.19
C SER A 225 -17.22 0.86 11.76
N ASP A 226 -17.24 2.17 11.52
CA ASP A 226 -17.79 2.80 10.33
C ASP A 226 -17.02 4.04 9.86
N GLY A 227 -15.85 4.32 10.47
CA GLY A 227 -14.98 5.44 10.08
C GLY A 227 -14.49 5.39 8.63
N TRP A 228 -14.59 4.24 7.98
CA TRP A 228 -14.27 4.05 6.57
C TRP A 228 -15.36 4.56 5.61
N LYS A 229 -16.63 4.63 6.04
CA LYS A 229 -17.78 4.90 5.15
C LYS A 229 -17.75 6.27 4.52
N GLN A 230 -17.13 7.23 5.18
CA GLN A 230 -17.07 8.61 4.68
C GLN A 230 -16.18 8.77 3.46
N PHE A 231 -15.22 7.86 3.25
CA PHE A 231 -14.29 7.92 2.13
C PHE A 231 -14.90 7.40 0.82
N TYR A 232 -16.03 6.69 0.89
CA TYR A 232 -16.61 6.00 -0.26
C TYR A 232 -18.11 6.25 -0.39
N ALA A 233 -18.54 6.66 -1.58
CA ALA A 233 -19.95 6.69 -1.92
C ALA A 233 -20.48 5.27 -2.19
N SER A 234 -21.80 5.07 -2.10
CA SER A 234 -22.43 3.85 -2.59
C SER A 234 -22.29 3.73 -4.11
N CYS A 235 -22.03 2.52 -4.60
CA CYS A 235 -22.14 2.20 -6.02
C CYS A 235 -23.61 2.32 -6.43
N SER A 236 -23.93 3.31 -7.25
CA SER A 236 -25.30 3.66 -7.67
C SER A 236 -26.07 2.54 -8.35
#